data_AF-A0A0J9XAE1-F1
#
_entry.id   AF-A0A0J9XAE1-F1
#
_cell.length_a   1.000
_cell.length_b   1.000
_cell.length_c   1.000
_cell.angle_alpha   90.00
_cell.angle_beta   90.00
_cell.angle_gamma   90.00
#
_symmetry.space_group_name_H-M   'P 1'
#
loop_
_entity.id
_entity.type
_entity.pdbx_description
1 polymer ?
#
loop_
_entity_poly.entity_id
_entity_poly.type
_entity_poly.pdbx_seq_one_letter_code
_entity_poly.pdbx_strand_id
1 'polypeptide(L)'
;MSSQPKQSTKPSLSYFQDLRFYWFLGHVSVLIGFVFYSLGSIGILKNPRIAQLWYRQIYSSVIITYGIVLYENYGKGRIPNPLDIVKDENIQYLFVSLLWFFTTPFYGTLLPFAIFSVLHTLTYLQNYVLKGTAKGQLHALADRISAFTHTYNQQLMLFTASSEFFVLVRLIVFALSFKSEAIVQLAVYFVFFKLRFNSSQYTQHTVKTWEMRIDGWVSHPALPPVIKQGWVGFKTTIRTFIGPLFKVVDARKTK
;
A
#
# COMPACT_ATOMS: atom_id res chain seq x y z
N MET A 1 -15.55 -9.85 -5.68
CA MET A 1 -15.24 -11.29 -5.83
C MET A 1 -14.61 -11.48 -7.20
N SER A 2 -13.28 -11.45 -7.28
CA SER A 2 -12.54 -11.61 -8.54
C SER A 2 -12.42 -13.09 -8.87
N SER A 3 -12.86 -13.46 -10.07
CA SER A 3 -12.90 -14.82 -10.60
C SER A 3 -11.48 -15.38 -10.79
N GLN A 4 -11.08 -16.34 -9.95
CA GLN A 4 -9.86 -17.11 -10.16
C GLN A 4 -10.01 -18.06 -11.37
N PRO A 5 -8.99 -18.19 -12.23
CA PRO A 5 -9.01 -19.12 -13.35
C PRO A 5 -8.84 -20.57 -12.87
N LYS A 6 -9.52 -21.50 -13.56
CA LYS A 6 -9.57 -22.94 -13.26
C LYS A 6 -8.17 -23.59 -13.23
N GLN A 7 -7.94 -24.43 -12.22
CA GLN A 7 -6.70 -25.21 -11.99
C GLN A 7 -6.49 -26.32 -13.05
N SER A 8 -5.26 -26.48 -13.53
CA SER A 8 -4.79 -27.68 -14.22
C SER A 8 -3.85 -28.49 -13.31
N THR A 9 -4.18 -29.76 -13.10
CA THR A 9 -3.48 -30.73 -12.26
C THR A 9 -2.32 -31.40 -13.02
N LYS A 10 -1.07 -30.95 -12.82
CA LYS A 10 0.20 -31.72 -12.93
C LYS A 10 1.42 -30.80 -12.71
N PRO A 11 2.44 -31.19 -11.92
CA PRO A 11 3.65 -30.39 -11.76
C PRO A 11 4.60 -30.66 -12.95
N SER A 12 4.48 -29.86 -14.00
CA SER A 12 5.47 -29.80 -15.09
C SER A 12 6.45 -28.66 -14.84
N LEU A 13 7.66 -28.74 -15.41
CA LEU A 13 8.68 -27.67 -15.44
C LEU A 13 8.17 -26.28 -15.87
N SER A 14 6.93 -26.17 -16.36
CA SER A 14 6.25 -24.91 -16.70
C SER A 14 5.95 -24.00 -15.50
N TYR A 15 5.99 -24.51 -14.26
CA TYR A 15 5.73 -23.69 -13.06
C TYR A 15 6.74 -22.54 -12.88
N PHE A 16 8.01 -22.76 -13.26
CA PHE A 16 9.06 -21.75 -13.20
C PHE A 16 9.03 -20.74 -14.35
N GLN A 17 8.15 -20.96 -15.33
CA GLN A 17 7.97 -20.10 -16.50
C GLN A 17 6.67 -19.30 -16.44
N ASP A 18 5.90 -19.43 -15.35
CA ASP A 18 4.67 -18.65 -15.14
C ASP A 18 5.02 -17.27 -14.56
N LEU A 19 4.36 -16.23 -15.07
CA LEU A 19 4.49 -14.85 -14.61
C LEU A 19 4.16 -14.72 -13.11
N ARG A 20 3.29 -15.60 -12.60
CA ARG A 20 2.94 -15.70 -11.17
C ARG A 20 4.13 -16.09 -10.29
N PHE A 21 5.04 -16.92 -10.79
CA PHE A 21 6.25 -17.31 -10.06
C PHE A 21 7.20 -16.13 -9.93
N TYR A 22 7.39 -15.34 -11.00
CA TYR A 22 8.20 -14.11 -10.93
C TYR A 22 7.58 -13.05 -10.02
N TRP A 23 6.25 -12.92 -10.03
CA TRP A 23 5.53 -12.07 -9.09
C TRP A 23 5.76 -12.50 -7.63
N PHE A 24 5.71 -13.80 -7.35
CA PHE A 24 6.04 -14.35 -6.04
C PHE A 24 7.50 -14.05 -5.63
N LEU A 25 8.46 -14.29 -6.52
CA LEU A 25 9.87 -13.98 -6.27
C LEU A 25 10.08 -12.50 -5.98
N GLY A 26 9.39 -11.61 -6.70
CA GLY A 26 9.42 -10.17 -6.43
C GLY A 26 8.98 -9.83 -5.01
N HIS A 27 7.87 -10.41 -4.53
CA HIS A 27 7.42 -10.21 -3.15
C HIS A 27 8.36 -10.79 -2.09
N VAL A 28 8.95 -11.98 -2.34
CA VAL A 28 10.00 -12.52 -1.46
C VAL A 28 11.22 -11.57 -1.44
N SER A 29 11.60 -11.02 -2.59
CA SER A 29 12.68 -10.05 -2.72
C SER A 29 12.41 -8.76 -1.93
N VAL A 30 11.16 -8.28 -1.91
CA VAL A 30 10.73 -7.16 -1.06
C VAL A 30 10.93 -7.49 0.43
N LEU A 31 10.53 -8.68 0.89
CA LEU A 31 10.66 -9.07 2.29
C LEU A 31 12.11 -9.20 2.73
N ILE A 32 12.96 -9.81 1.90
CA ILE A 32 14.40 -9.90 2.15
C ILE A 32 15.01 -8.50 2.24
N GLY A 33 14.71 -7.64 1.26
CA GLY A 33 15.20 -6.27 1.26
C GLY A 33 14.73 -5.47 2.46
N PHE A 34 13.46 -5.64 2.86
CA PHE A 34 12.89 -4.98 4.03
C PHE A 34 13.64 -5.35 5.31
N VAL A 35 13.97 -6.63 5.50
CA VAL A 35 14.78 -7.10 6.64
C VAL A 35 16.14 -6.41 6.65
N PHE A 36 16.88 -6.46 5.53
CA PHE A 36 18.22 -5.87 5.48
C PHE A 36 18.20 -4.34 5.61
N TYR A 37 17.23 -3.65 4.99
CA TYR A 37 17.07 -2.21 5.18
C TYR A 37 16.74 -1.87 6.64
N SER A 38 15.92 -2.67 7.31
CA SER A 38 15.61 -2.49 8.74
C SER A 38 16.86 -2.64 9.60
N LEU A 39 17.67 -3.67 9.36
CA LEU A 39 18.96 -3.87 10.05
C LEU A 39 19.91 -2.68 9.83
N GLY A 40 19.95 -2.13 8.60
CA GLY A 40 20.73 -0.93 8.31
C GLY A 40 20.19 0.32 9.00
N SER A 41 18.88 0.47 9.09
CA SER A 41 18.22 1.62 9.72
C SER A 41 18.44 1.69 11.22
N ILE A 42 18.66 0.54 11.89
CA ILE A 42 19.01 0.47 13.32
C ILE A 42 20.53 0.42 13.58
N GLY A 43 21.36 0.65 12.56
CA GLY A 43 22.81 0.78 12.69
C GLY A 43 23.59 -0.53 12.75
N ILE A 44 22.94 -1.69 12.56
CA ILE A 44 23.64 -2.99 12.51
C ILE A 44 24.50 -3.09 11.23
N LEU A 45 23.97 -2.64 10.10
CA LEU A 45 24.77 -2.51 8.87
C LEU A 45 25.50 -1.17 8.89
N LYS A 46 26.78 -1.21 9.24
CA LYS A 46 27.63 0.00 9.41
C LYS A 46 27.80 0.84 8.14
N ASN A 47 27.59 0.25 6.96
CA ASN A 47 27.75 0.96 5.68
C ASN A 47 26.39 1.47 5.18
N PRO A 48 26.15 2.80 5.16
CA PRO A 48 24.87 3.37 4.74
C PRO A 48 24.55 3.10 3.26
N ARG A 49 25.57 2.85 2.42
CA ARG A 49 25.36 2.47 1.01
C ARG A 49 24.67 1.13 0.87
N ILE A 50 24.92 0.19 1.79
CA ILE A 50 24.28 -1.13 1.79
C ILE A 50 22.78 -0.97 2.12
N ALA A 51 22.44 -0.16 3.13
CA ALA A 51 21.04 0.15 3.42
C ALA A 51 20.36 0.82 2.23
N GLN A 52 21.01 1.81 1.59
CA GLN A 52 20.46 2.47 0.40
C GLN A 52 20.25 1.50 -0.76
N LEU A 53 21.17 0.56 -0.98
CA LEU A 53 21.04 -0.49 -2.00
C LEU A 53 19.79 -1.33 -1.76
N TRP A 54 19.57 -1.78 -0.52
CA TRP A 54 18.38 -2.55 -0.16
C TRP A 54 17.10 -1.73 -0.31
N TYR A 55 17.10 -0.44 0.05
CA TYR A 55 15.96 0.45 -0.21
C TYR A 55 15.59 0.52 -1.69
N ARG A 56 16.58 0.72 -2.57
CA ARG A 56 16.35 0.79 -4.02
C ARG A 56 15.92 -0.56 -4.58
N GLN A 57 16.51 -1.66 -4.10
CA GLN A 57 16.12 -3.01 -4.50
C GLN A 57 14.67 -3.33 -4.10
N ILE A 58 14.19 -2.88 -2.93
CA ILE A 58 12.80 -3.07 -2.51
C ILE A 58 11.88 -2.42 -3.54
N TYR A 59 12.11 -1.15 -3.85
CA TYR A 59 11.27 -0.43 -4.81
C TYR A 59 11.38 -0.95 -6.24
N SER A 60 12.55 -1.43 -6.68
CA SER A 60 12.66 -2.17 -7.95
C SER A 60 11.75 -3.39 -7.96
N SER A 61 11.76 -4.17 -6.88
CA SER A 61 10.94 -5.38 -6.75
C SER A 61 9.44 -5.05 -6.73
N VAL A 62 9.05 -3.98 -6.02
CA VAL A 62 7.68 -3.46 -6.00
C VAL A 62 7.23 -3.01 -7.39
N ILE A 63 8.04 -2.24 -8.11
CA ILE A 63 7.72 -1.76 -9.46
C ILE A 63 7.51 -2.96 -10.40
N ILE A 64 8.37 -3.99 -10.29
CA ILE A 64 8.24 -5.21 -11.09
C ILE A 64 6.95 -5.97 -10.74
N THR A 65 6.64 -6.18 -9.46
CA THR A 65 5.44 -6.96 -9.07
C THR A 65 4.15 -6.26 -9.48
N TYR A 66 4.03 -4.94 -9.29
CA TYR A 66 2.87 -4.21 -9.78
C TYR A 66 2.84 -4.15 -11.31
N GLY A 67 3.98 -3.99 -11.98
CA GLY A 67 4.07 -4.05 -13.45
C GLY A 67 3.55 -5.38 -14.01
N ILE A 68 3.87 -6.50 -13.37
CA ILE A 68 3.33 -7.82 -13.70
C ILE A 68 1.80 -7.83 -13.57
N VAL A 69 1.25 -7.35 -12.44
CA VAL A 69 -0.20 -7.31 -12.22
C VAL A 69 -0.90 -6.46 -13.29
N LEU A 70 -0.34 -5.32 -13.66
CA LEU A 70 -0.90 -4.46 -14.70
C LEU A 70 -0.85 -5.11 -16.08
N TYR A 71 0.24 -5.83 -16.39
CA TYR A 71 0.32 -6.59 -17.63
C TYR A 71 -0.74 -7.71 -17.68
N GLU A 72 -0.98 -8.41 -16.56
CA GLU A 72 -2.04 -9.41 -16.51
C GLU A 72 -3.45 -8.80 -16.66
N ASN A 73 -3.69 -7.62 -16.08
CA ASN A 73 -4.99 -6.96 -16.11
C ASN A 73 -5.29 -6.30 -17.47
N TYR A 74 -4.29 -5.69 -18.11
CA TYR A 74 -4.46 -4.80 -19.27
C TYR A 74 -3.66 -5.21 -20.51
N GLY A 75 -2.52 -5.89 -20.35
CA GLY A 75 -1.58 -6.19 -21.45
C GLY A 75 -2.07 -7.17 -22.52
N LYS A 76 -3.18 -7.88 -22.28
CA LYS A 76 -3.74 -8.89 -23.19
C LYS A 76 -4.77 -8.32 -24.18
N GLY A 77 -4.53 -7.11 -24.69
CA GLY A 77 -5.40 -6.44 -25.66
C GLY A 77 -6.65 -5.77 -25.06
N ARG A 78 -6.68 -5.55 -23.74
CA ARG A 78 -7.77 -4.79 -23.10
C ARG A 78 -7.41 -3.31 -23.09
N ILE A 79 -8.28 -2.49 -23.65
CA ILE A 79 -8.20 -1.02 -23.52
C ILE A 79 -9.11 -0.63 -22.35
N PRO A 80 -8.58 -0.38 -21.14
CA PRO A 80 -9.39 0.05 -20.02
C PRO A 80 -9.93 1.47 -20.24
N ASN A 81 -11.11 1.75 -19.69
CA ASN A 81 -11.60 3.11 -19.59
C ASN A 81 -10.61 3.93 -18.71
N PRO A 82 -10.25 5.17 -19.08
CA PRO A 82 -9.36 6.01 -18.27
C PRO A 82 -9.77 6.14 -16.80
N LEU A 83 -11.07 6.11 -16.50
CA LEU A 83 -11.55 6.17 -15.13
C LEU A 83 -11.24 4.89 -14.32
N ASP A 84 -11.23 3.73 -14.97
CA ASP A 84 -10.92 2.45 -14.32
C ASP A 84 -9.42 2.37 -14.00
N ILE A 85 -8.56 2.92 -14.88
CA ILE A 85 -7.12 3.08 -14.63
C ILE A 85 -6.88 3.89 -13.36
N VAL A 86 -7.53 5.04 -13.21
CA VAL A 86 -7.32 5.93 -12.06
C VAL A 86 -7.80 5.29 -10.74
N LYS A 87 -8.82 4.44 -10.80
CA LYS A 87 -9.37 3.74 -9.64
C LYS A 87 -8.64 2.45 -9.29
N ASP A 88 -7.82 1.92 -10.19
CA ASP A 88 -7.05 0.70 -9.95
C ASP A 88 -5.95 0.96 -8.92
N GLU A 89 -6.07 0.29 -7.78
CA GLU A 89 -5.12 0.41 -6.67
C GLU A 89 -3.71 -0.02 -7.08
N ASN A 90 -3.57 -0.97 -8.00
CA ASN A 90 -2.27 -1.43 -8.49
C ASN A 90 -1.54 -0.33 -9.26
N ILE A 91 -2.28 0.48 -10.03
CA ILE A 91 -1.72 1.63 -10.75
C ILE A 91 -1.31 2.73 -9.77
N GLN A 92 -2.16 2.98 -8.76
CA GLN A 92 -1.85 3.93 -7.69
C GLN A 92 -0.58 3.55 -6.95
N TYR A 93 -0.43 2.27 -6.57
CA TYR A 93 0.77 1.75 -5.90
C TYR A 93 2.00 1.72 -6.81
N LEU A 94 1.85 1.42 -8.10
CA LEU A 94 2.96 1.53 -9.06
C LEU A 94 3.46 2.98 -9.15
N PHE A 95 2.55 3.95 -9.29
CA PHE A 95 2.92 5.35 -9.38
C PHE A 95 3.61 5.86 -8.10
N VAL A 96 3.08 5.52 -6.91
CA VAL A 96 3.70 5.93 -5.66
C VAL A 96 5.04 5.22 -5.40
N SER A 97 5.22 3.99 -5.87
CA SER A 97 6.50 3.28 -5.77
C SER A 97 7.57 3.91 -6.66
N LEU A 98 7.22 4.44 -7.84
CA LEU A 98 8.13 5.22 -8.66
C LEU A 98 8.58 6.51 -7.95
N LEU A 99 7.66 7.23 -7.28
CA LEU A 99 8.03 8.38 -6.46
C LEU A 99 9.13 8.01 -5.46
N TRP A 100 8.90 6.97 -4.66
CA TRP A 100 9.84 6.54 -3.62
C TRP A 100 11.14 5.97 -4.17
N PHE A 101 11.10 5.36 -5.36
CA PHE A 101 12.30 4.89 -6.05
C PHE A 101 13.27 6.03 -6.38
N PHE A 102 12.77 7.22 -6.72
CA PHE A 102 13.62 8.36 -7.13
C PHE A 102 13.89 9.38 -6.03
N THR A 103 13.15 9.36 -4.92
CA THR A 103 13.33 10.33 -3.83
C THR A 103 14.27 9.83 -2.72
N THR A 104 14.54 10.70 -1.73
CA THR A 104 15.31 10.34 -0.53
C THR A 104 14.63 9.18 0.23
N PRO A 105 15.39 8.17 0.69
CA PRO A 105 14.85 7.04 1.44
C PRO A 105 14.10 7.45 2.71
N PHE A 106 12.91 6.87 2.89
CA PHE A 106 12.12 7.02 4.10
C PHE A 106 11.54 5.66 4.50
N TYR A 107 11.82 5.21 5.72
CA TYR A 107 11.39 3.89 6.20
C TYR A 107 9.86 3.72 6.21
N GLY A 108 9.12 4.78 6.57
CA GLY A 108 7.66 4.72 6.71
C GLY A 108 6.93 4.33 5.42
N THR A 109 7.52 4.59 4.25
CA THR A 109 6.89 4.29 2.96
C THR A 109 6.99 2.81 2.58
N LEU A 110 7.81 2.03 3.29
CA LEU A 110 7.99 0.60 3.04
C LEU A 110 6.90 -0.27 3.68
N LEU A 111 6.27 0.22 4.75
CA LEU A 111 5.36 -0.58 5.58
C LEU A 111 4.17 -1.17 4.78
N PRO A 112 3.45 -0.41 3.93
CA PRO A 112 2.40 -0.97 3.08
C PRO A 112 2.90 -2.12 2.20
N PHE A 113 4.05 -1.93 1.55
CA PHE A 113 4.60 -2.89 0.60
C PHE A 113 5.12 -4.16 1.27
N ALA A 114 5.69 -4.05 2.48
CA ALA A 114 6.08 -5.20 3.28
C ALA A 114 4.85 -6.04 3.66
N ILE A 115 3.76 -5.40 4.10
CA ILE A 115 2.51 -6.09 4.47
C ILE A 115 1.88 -6.79 3.28
N PHE A 116 1.74 -6.11 2.14
CA PHE A 116 1.24 -6.73 0.91
C PHE A 116 2.13 -7.90 0.49
N SER A 117 3.45 -7.75 0.59
CA SER A 117 4.38 -8.82 0.23
C SER A 117 4.28 -10.04 1.14
N VAL A 118 4.04 -9.86 2.45
CA VAL A 118 3.73 -10.98 3.36
C VAL A 118 2.46 -11.68 2.91
N LEU A 119 1.36 -10.95 2.72
CA LEU A 119 0.07 -11.52 2.34
C LEU A 119 0.13 -12.26 1.00
N HIS A 120 0.80 -11.67 0.01
CA HIS A 120 0.98 -12.25 -1.32
C HIS A 120 1.88 -13.49 -1.31
N THR A 121 2.99 -13.46 -0.57
CA THR A 121 3.87 -14.62 -0.38
C THR A 121 3.12 -15.77 0.28
N LEU A 122 2.38 -15.50 1.37
CA LEU A 122 1.58 -16.51 2.07
C LEU A 122 0.48 -17.11 1.19
N THR A 123 -0.24 -16.26 0.45
CA THR A 123 -1.29 -16.69 -0.47
C THR A 123 -0.72 -17.59 -1.58
N TYR A 124 0.45 -17.24 -2.11
CA TYR A 124 1.10 -18.05 -3.13
C TYR A 124 1.55 -19.42 -2.59
N LEU A 125 2.23 -19.42 -1.44
CA LEU A 125 2.64 -20.67 -0.76
C LEU A 125 1.44 -21.56 -0.48
N GLN A 126 0.35 -21.00 0.04
CA GLN A 126 -0.87 -21.77 0.32
C GLN A 126 -1.44 -22.42 -0.95
N ASN A 127 -1.65 -21.64 -2.01
CA ASN A 127 -2.46 -22.07 -3.15
C ASN A 127 -1.67 -22.91 -4.16
N TYR A 128 -0.38 -22.66 -4.31
CA TYR A 128 0.41 -23.26 -5.39
C TYR A 128 1.48 -24.22 -4.90
N VAL A 129 2.04 -23.99 -3.71
CA VAL A 129 3.07 -24.89 -3.15
C VAL A 129 2.40 -25.95 -2.30
N LEU A 130 1.62 -25.56 -1.28
CA LEU A 130 1.10 -26.48 -0.28
C LEU A 130 -0.12 -27.24 -0.79
N LYS A 131 -1.21 -26.56 -1.22
CA LYS A 131 -2.43 -27.27 -1.67
C LYS A 131 -2.22 -28.14 -2.91
N GLY A 132 -1.20 -27.87 -3.73
CA GLY A 132 -0.88 -28.66 -4.93
C GLY A 132 -0.05 -29.92 -4.68
N THR A 133 0.63 -30.04 -3.52
CA THR A 133 1.63 -31.10 -3.27
C THR A 133 1.53 -31.77 -1.89
N ALA A 134 0.74 -31.20 -0.96
CA ALA A 134 0.77 -31.59 0.44
C ALA A 134 -0.16 -32.77 0.81
N LYS A 135 0.38 -33.73 1.57
CA LYS A 135 -0.36 -34.67 2.43
C LYS A 135 0.04 -34.45 3.90
N GLY A 136 -0.83 -34.81 4.85
CA GLY A 136 -0.50 -34.79 6.28
C GLY A 136 -0.15 -33.38 6.80
N GLN A 137 1.02 -33.23 7.44
CA GLN A 137 1.43 -31.99 8.12
C GLN A 137 1.50 -30.75 7.20
N LEU A 138 1.84 -30.93 5.91
CA LEU A 138 1.88 -29.81 4.97
C LEU A 138 0.47 -29.27 4.63
N HIS A 139 -0.57 -30.10 4.73
CA HIS A 139 -1.95 -29.65 4.56
C HIS A 139 -2.39 -28.81 5.77
N ALA A 140 -2.07 -29.28 6.98
CA ALA A 140 -2.32 -28.52 8.21
C ALA A 140 -1.59 -27.15 8.21
N LEU A 141 -0.40 -27.04 7.62
CA LEU A 141 0.26 -25.76 7.43
C LEU A 141 -0.50 -24.83 6.47
N ALA A 142 -1.06 -25.37 5.38
CA ALA A 142 -1.87 -24.59 4.44
C ALA A 142 -3.13 -24.01 5.11
N ASP A 143 -3.76 -24.79 6.01
CA ASP A 143 -4.91 -24.34 6.78
C ASP A 143 -4.55 -23.27 7.80
N ARG A 144 -3.41 -23.42 8.49
CA ARG A 144 -2.89 -22.38 9.41
C ARG A 144 -2.59 -21.06 8.69
N ILE A 145 -1.99 -21.13 7.50
CA ILE A 145 -1.76 -19.93 6.67
C ILE A 145 -3.10 -19.31 6.25
N SER A 146 -4.09 -20.13 5.88
CA SER A 146 -5.44 -19.66 5.57
C SER A 146 -6.09 -18.95 6.75
N ALA A 147 -6.02 -19.55 7.93
CA ALA A 147 -6.59 -19.01 9.15
C ALA A 147 -5.90 -17.69 9.53
N PHE A 148 -4.57 -17.64 9.47
CA PHE A 148 -3.81 -16.43 9.74
C PHE A 148 -4.18 -15.29 8.77
N THR A 149 -4.12 -15.54 7.47
CA THR A 149 -4.43 -14.52 6.45
C THR A 149 -5.86 -14.02 6.62
N HIS A 150 -6.84 -14.88 6.83
CA HIS A 150 -8.23 -14.47 7.06
C HIS A 150 -8.41 -13.67 8.36
N THR A 151 -7.81 -14.13 9.46
CA THR A 151 -7.99 -13.54 10.80
C THR A 151 -7.37 -12.15 10.90
N TYR A 152 -6.20 -11.96 10.28
CA TYR A 152 -5.42 -10.73 10.42
C TYR A 152 -5.56 -9.78 9.23
N ASN A 153 -6.24 -10.17 8.13
CA ASN A 153 -6.34 -9.34 6.93
C ASN A 153 -6.87 -7.94 7.25
N GLN A 154 -7.97 -7.84 8.01
CA GLN A 154 -8.57 -6.54 8.33
C GLN A 154 -7.63 -5.65 9.14
N GLN A 155 -6.95 -6.21 10.15
CA GLN A 155 -6.02 -5.49 11.01
C GLN A 155 -4.80 -5.03 10.22
N LEU A 156 -4.27 -5.89 9.34
CA LEU A 156 -3.16 -5.57 8.45
C LEU A 156 -3.55 -4.46 7.46
N MET A 157 -4.75 -4.51 6.88
CA MET A 157 -5.24 -3.45 5.99
C MET A 157 -5.44 -2.12 6.72
N LEU A 158 -5.95 -2.14 7.95
CA LEU A 158 -6.06 -0.94 8.80
C LEU A 158 -4.70 -0.38 9.19
N PHE A 159 -3.73 -1.25 9.50
CA PHE A 159 -2.37 -0.84 9.79
C PHE A 159 -1.70 -0.22 8.56
N THR A 160 -1.87 -0.83 7.37
CA THR A 160 -1.43 -0.26 6.09
C THR A 160 -2.01 1.12 5.89
N ALA A 161 -3.33 1.28 5.97
CA ALA A 161 -4.00 2.58 5.81
C ALA A 161 -3.53 3.60 6.85
N SER A 162 -3.28 3.17 8.09
CA SER A 162 -2.72 4.02 9.16
C SER A 162 -1.31 4.48 8.81
N SER A 163 -0.45 3.58 8.35
CA SER A 163 0.92 3.93 7.93
C SER A 163 0.93 4.91 6.77
N GLU A 164 0.04 4.75 5.78
CA GLU A 164 -0.13 5.68 4.66
C GLU A 164 -0.58 7.07 5.15
N PHE A 165 -1.54 7.11 6.08
CA PHE A 165 -1.99 8.36 6.68
C PHE A 165 -0.83 9.07 7.42
N PHE A 166 -0.01 8.34 8.17
CA PHE A 166 1.15 8.93 8.85
C PHE A 166 2.23 9.42 7.88
N VAL A 167 2.43 8.74 6.75
CA VAL A 167 3.30 9.26 5.67
C VAL A 167 2.77 10.59 5.18
N LEU A 168 1.45 10.73 4.93
CA LEU A 168 0.86 12.01 4.51
C LEU A 168 1.09 13.10 5.55
N VAL A 169 0.80 12.84 6.83
CA VAL A 169 1.01 13.81 7.93
C VAL A 169 2.47 14.26 7.98
N ARG A 170 3.41 13.31 7.89
CA ARG A 170 4.84 13.61 7.86
C ARG A 170 5.21 14.47 6.66
N LEU A 171 4.67 14.21 5.47
CA LEU A 171 4.95 15.00 4.27
C LEU A 171 4.42 16.43 4.39
N ILE A 172 3.24 16.62 4.99
CA ILE A 172 2.69 17.95 5.27
C ILE A 172 3.65 18.73 6.18
N VAL A 173 4.13 18.12 7.27
CA VAL A 173 5.12 18.73 8.17
C VAL A 173 6.44 18.99 7.44
N PHE A 174 6.91 18.05 6.61
CA PHE A 174 8.14 18.22 5.85
C PHE A 174 8.05 19.33 4.80
N ALA A 175 6.88 19.56 4.21
CA ALA A 175 6.65 20.66 3.26
C ALA A 175 6.81 22.05 3.89
N LEU A 176 6.68 22.18 5.22
CA LEU A 176 7.00 23.42 5.94
C LEU A 176 8.48 23.82 5.86
N SER A 177 9.35 22.90 5.42
CA SER A 177 10.75 23.23 5.11
C SER A 177 10.94 23.95 3.78
N PHE A 178 9.87 24.10 2.98
CA PHE A 178 9.86 24.75 1.65
C PHE A 178 10.87 24.19 0.64
N LYS A 179 11.44 23.01 0.89
CA LYS A 179 12.31 22.31 -0.05
C LYS A 179 11.49 21.81 -1.25
N SER A 180 12.01 21.98 -2.46
CA SER A 180 11.34 21.52 -3.69
C SER A 180 11.01 20.03 -3.63
N GLU A 181 11.91 19.19 -3.09
CA GLU A 181 11.66 17.77 -2.88
C GLU A 181 10.42 17.52 -1.99
N ALA A 182 10.30 18.26 -0.89
CA ALA A 182 9.18 18.10 0.05
C ALA A 182 7.84 18.45 -0.60
N ILE A 183 7.82 19.52 -1.40
CA ILE A 183 6.62 19.98 -2.12
C ILE A 183 6.23 18.95 -3.19
N VAL A 184 7.19 18.44 -3.97
CA VAL A 184 6.93 17.43 -5.01
C VAL A 184 6.42 16.12 -4.38
N GLN A 185 7.08 15.63 -3.32
CA GLN A 185 6.63 14.44 -2.60
C GLN A 185 5.21 14.61 -2.06
N LEU A 186 4.91 15.75 -1.42
CA LEU A 186 3.59 16.02 -0.89
C LEU A 186 2.55 16.07 -2.01
N ALA A 187 2.79 16.79 -3.11
CA ALA A 187 1.84 16.92 -4.20
C ALA A 187 1.49 15.56 -4.83
N VAL A 188 2.51 14.76 -5.17
CA VAL A 188 2.32 13.43 -5.77
C VAL A 188 1.66 12.47 -4.79
N TYR A 189 2.14 12.42 -3.54
CA TYR A 189 1.57 11.53 -2.53
C TYR A 189 0.15 11.92 -2.12
N PHE A 190 -0.18 13.21 -2.14
CA PHE A 190 -1.52 13.69 -1.86
C PHE A 190 -2.52 13.18 -2.91
N VAL A 191 -2.16 13.18 -4.20
CA VAL A 191 -2.99 12.58 -5.25
C VAL A 191 -3.17 11.09 -4.99
N PHE A 192 -2.10 10.34 -4.69
CA PHE A 192 -2.17 8.93 -4.30
C PHE A 192 -3.13 8.72 -3.13
N PHE A 193 -2.92 9.41 -2.01
CA PHE A 193 -3.71 9.24 -0.79
C PHE A 193 -5.18 9.60 -1.02
N LYS A 194 -5.45 10.59 -1.88
CA LYS A 194 -6.80 10.96 -2.26
C LYS A 194 -7.50 9.87 -3.09
N LEU A 195 -6.79 9.27 -4.04
CA LEU A 195 -7.32 8.13 -4.78
C LEU A 195 -7.61 6.94 -3.85
N ARG A 196 -6.70 6.67 -2.90
CA ARG A 196 -6.89 5.66 -1.84
C ARG A 196 -8.10 5.95 -0.97
N PHE A 197 -8.30 7.20 -0.55
CA PHE A 197 -9.49 7.58 0.23
C PHE A 197 -10.79 7.29 -0.53
N ASN A 198 -10.79 7.46 -1.86
CA ASN A 198 -11.97 7.19 -2.68
C ASN A 198 -12.20 5.68 -2.92
N SER A 199 -11.15 4.86 -2.96
CA SER A 199 -11.25 3.43 -3.27
C SER A 199 -11.30 2.51 -2.03
N SER A 200 -10.71 2.91 -0.91
CA SER A 200 -10.47 2.07 0.26
C SER A 200 -11.27 2.49 1.48
N GLN A 201 -12.17 1.61 1.92
CA GLN A 201 -12.88 1.74 3.20
C GLN A 201 -11.93 1.82 4.40
N TYR A 202 -10.75 1.18 4.33
CA TYR A 202 -9.76 1.22 5.42
C TYR A 202 -9.13 2.60 5.55
N THR A 203 -8.85 3.26 4.43
CA THR A 203 -8.32 4.63 4.40
C THR A 203 -9.38 5.62 4.93
N GLN A 204 -10.64 5.47 4.50
CA GLN A 204 -11.75 6.27 5.02
C GLN A 204 -11.93 6.09 6.53
N HIS A 205 -11.91 4.84 7.00
CA HIS A 205 -12.00 4.50 8.42
C HIS A 205 -10.86 5.14 9.21
N THR A 206 -9.61 4.98 8.77
CA THR A 206 -8.43 5.57 9.42
C THR A 206 -8.54 7.08 9.53
N VAL A 207 -8.87 7.78 8.43
CA VAL A 207 -9.04 9.24 8.44
C VAL A 207 -10.13 9.65 9.44
N LYS A 208 -11.28 8.98 9.42
CA LYS A 208 -12.37 9.24 10.36
C LYS A 208 -11.96 8.98 11.81
N THR A 209 -11.25 7.89 12.10
CA THR A 209 -10.75 7.58 13.43
C THR A 209 -9.83 8.69 13.95
N TRP A 210 -8.91 9.18 13.12
CA TRP A 210 -8.01 10.27 13.50
C TRP A 210 -8.71 11.61 13.61
N GLU A 211 -9.68 11.92 12.73
CA GLU A 211 -10.55 13.11 12.86
C GLU A 211 -11.26 13.10 14.21
N MET A 212 -11.88 11.98 14.61
CA MET A 212 -12.56 11.86 15.89
C MET A 212 -11.61 11.98 17.09
N ARG A 213 -10.39 11.45 17.00
CA ARG A 213 -9.38 11.59 18.06
C ARG A 213 -8.95 13.03 18.24
N ILE A 214 -8.69 13.74 17.14
CA ILE A 214 -8.32 15.17 17.18
C ILE A 214 -9.50 16.00 17.68
N ASP A 215 -10.73 15.71 17.24
CA ASP A 215 -11.94 16.35 17.76
C ASP A 215 -12.05 16.18 19.28
N GLY A 216 -11.81 14.96 19.79
CA GLY A 216 -11.75 14.68 21.22
C GLY A 216 -10.74 15.55 21.96
N TRP A 217 -9.51 15.64 21.43
CA TRP A 217 -8.47 16.49 22.03
C TRP A 217 -8.83 17.98 21.97
N VAL A 218 -9.30 18.48 20.82
CA VAL A 218 -9.65 19.89 20.61
C VAL A 218 -10.86 20.30 21.44
N SER A 219 -11.76 19.37 21.76
CA SER A 219 -12.94 19.64 22.59
C SER A 219 -12.61 19.93 24.07
N HIS A 220 -11.37 19.67 24.52
CA HIS A 220 -10.98 19.84 25.91
C HIS A 220 -11.25 21.29 26.41
N PRO A 221 -11.84 21.47 27.60
CA PRO A 221 -12.18 22.80 28.12
C PRO A 221 -10.97 23.73 28.27
N ALA A 222 -9.81 23.19 28.63
CA ALA A 222 -8.58 23.95 28.83
C ALA A 222 -7.93 24.51 27.55
N LEU A 223 -8.43 24.16 26.36
CA LEU A 223 -7.84 24.65 25.11
C LEU A 223 -8.35 26.06 24.75
N PRO A 224 -7.43 27.00 24.42
CA PRO A 224 -7.78 28.34 23.97
C PRO A 224 -8.77 28.35 22.78
N PRO A 225 -9.74 29.29 22.75
CA PRO A 225 -10.73 29.38 21.66
C PRO A 225 -10.12 29.47 20.26
N VAL A 226 -8.95 30.10 20.13
CA VAL A 226 -8.24 30.24 18.84
C VAL A 226 -7.88 28.88 18.21
N ILE A 227 -7.51 27.89 19.02
CA ILE A 227 -7.18 26.55 18.53
C ILE A 227 -8.43 25.83 18.04
N LYS A 228 -9.54 25.98 18.76
CA LYS A 228 -10.85 25.42 18.38
C LYS A 228 -11.34 26.02 17.06
N GLN A 229 -11.26 27.34 16.93
CA GLN A 229 -11.64 28.04 15.70
C GLN A 229 -10.72 27.66 14.52
N GLY A 230 -9.41 27.58 14.75
CA GLY A 230 -8.45 27.15 13.74
C GLY A 230 -8.73 25.74 13.23
N TRP A 231 -9.05 24.80 14.12
CA TRP A 231 -9.40 23.43 13.75
C TRP A 231 -10.71 23.36 12.95
N VAL A 232 -11.75 24.11 13.34
CA VAL A 232 -13.00 24.21 12.57
C VAL A 232 -12.74 24.80 11.18
N GLY A 233 -11.95 25.88 11.10
CA GLY A 233 -11.54 26.48 9.83
C GLY A 233 -10.81 25.49 8.92
N PHE A 234 -9.84 24.75 9.47
CA PHE A 234 -9.12 23.70 8.76
C PHE A 234 -10.05 22.61 8.22
N LYS A 235 -10.98 22.10 9.04
CA LYS A 235 -11.98 21.11 8.60
C LYS A 235 -12.84 21.64 7.46
N THR A 236 -13.27 22.89 7.54
CA THR A 236 -14.05 23.54 6.47
C THR A 236 -13.23 23.65 5.19
N THR A 237 -11.96 24.07 5.26
CA THR A 237 -11.07 24.13 4.09
C THR A 237 -10.90 22.77 3.45
N ILE A 238 -10.62 21.72 4.24
CA ILE A 238 -10.53 20.35 3.72
C ILE A 238 -11.85 19.93 3.05
N ARG A 239 -12.99 20.15 3.71
CA ARG A 239 -14.30 19.74 3.17
C ARG A 239 -14.71 20.55 1.93
N THR A 240 -14.32 21.80 1.81
CA THR A 240 -14.73 22.68 0.71
C THR A 240 -13.79 22.61 -0.48
N PHE A 241 -12.48 22.60 -0.27
CA PHE A 241 -11.50 22.56 -1.37
C PHE A 241 -11.12 21.14 -1.77
N ILE A 242 -11.09 20.22 -0.81
CA ILE A 242 -10.69 18.84 -1.05
C ILE A 242 -11.92 17.92 -1.14
N GLY A 243 -13.01 18.22 -0.42
CA GLY A 243 -14.26 17.45 -0.46
C GLY A 243 -14.89 17.27 -1.85
N PRO A 244 -14.98 18.29 -2.71
CA PRO A 244 -15.44 18.12 -4.08
C PRO A 244 -14.53 17.20 -4.88
N LEU A 245 -13.22 17.23 -4.65
CA LEU A 245 -12.27 16.28 -5.25
C LEU A 245 -12.50 14.85 -4.75
N PHE A 246 -12.97 14.65 -3.51
CA PHE A 246 -13.34 13.35 -2.93
C PHE A 246 -14.72 12.83 -3.38
N LYS A 247 -15.63 13.69 -3.85
CA LYS A 247 -17.01 13.29 -4.25
C LYS A 247 -17.21 12.97 -5.74
N VAL A 248 -16.19 13.11 -6.60
CA VAL A 248 -16.35 12.97 -8.07
C VAL A 248 -16.74 11.55 -8.55
N VAL A 249 -16.78 10.54 -7.68
CA VAL A 249 -16.98 9.15 -8.10
C VAL A 249 -18.42 8.61 -7.99
N ASP A 250 -19.35 9.30 -7.33
CA ASP A 250 -20.72 8.77 -7.10
C ASP A 250 -21.79 9.22 -8.11
N ALA A 251 -21.42 9.93 -9.19
CA ALA A 251 -22.39 10.40 -10.20
C ALA A 251 -23.03 9.30 -11.08
N ARG A 252 -22.86 8.01 -10.75
CA ARG A 252 -23.46 6.86 -11.47
C ARG A 252 -24.37 5.97 -10.61
N LYS A 253 -24.88 6.48 -9.48
CA LYS A 253 -25.95 5.81 -8.71
C LYS A 253 -27.32 6.49 -8.79
N THR A 254 -27.48 7.45 -9.70
CA THR A 254 -28.77 8.08 -10.01
C THR A 254 -28.99 8.15 -11.50
N LYS A 255 -29.29 6.99 -12.10
CA LYS A 255 -30.22 6.82 -13.22
C LYS A 255 -30.40 5.32 -13.50
#